data_AF-A0A0D1M1G0-F1
#
_entry.id   AF-A0A0D1M1G0-F1
#
_cell.length_a   1.000
_cell.length_b   1.000
_cell.length_c   1.000
_cell.angle_alpha   90.00
_cell.angle_beta   90.00
_cell.angle_gamma   90.00
#
_symmetry.space_group_name_H-M   'P 1'
#
loop_
_entity.id
_entity.type
_entity.pdbx_description
1 polymer ?
#
loop_
_entity_poly.entity_id
_entity_poly.type
_entity_poly.pdbx_seq_one_letter_code
_entity_poly.pdbx_strand_id
1 'polypeptide(L)'
;MPDLFTVHHREVGMLRIYLKPSDKIGPRRFWGAKPLYRELIRTAKADGIINAVAQNTHYGFSNHEPIRENGSEIADPHLTICV
;
A
#
# COMPACT_ATOMS: atom_id res chain seq x y z
N MET A 1 8.54 13.92 21.80
CA MET A 1 7.23 13.64 21.20
C MET A 1 7.31 14.18 19.78
N PRO A 2 7.24 13.35 18.73
CA PRO A 2 7.30 13.89 17.37
C PRO A 2 5.93 14.48 17.01
N ASP A 3 5.96 15.52 16.20
CA ASP A 3 4.84 16.38 15.82
C ASP A 3 3.67 15.59 15.22
N LEU A 4 2.62 15.35 16.01
CA LEU A 4 1.35 14.88 15.49
C LEU A 4 0.68 16.02 14.70
N PHE A 5 0.54 15.82 13.39
CA PHE A 5 -0.18 16.74 12.52
C PHE A 5 -1.63 16.88 13.02
N THR A 6 -2.04 18.10 13.36
CA THR A 6 -3.39 18.38 13.84
C THR A 6 -4.32 18.53 12.64
N VAL A 7 -5.15 17.52 12.38
CA VAL A 7 -6.13 17.52 11.29
C VAL A 7 -7.36 18.33 11.70
N HIS A 8 -7.67 19.41 10.98
CA HIS A 8 -8.91 20.15 11.19
C HIS A 8 -10.09 19.43 10.51
N HIS A 9 -11.27 19.44 11.14
CA HIS A 9 -12.48 18.73 10.66
C HIS A 9 -12.97 19.17 9.26
N ARG A 10 -12.45 20.28 8.72
CA ARG A 10 -12.73 20.77 7.35
C ARG A 10 -11.77 20.19 6.29
N GLU A 11 -10.78 19.39 6.69
CA GLU A 11 -9.69 18.86 5.85
C GLU A 11 -9.67 17.33 5.82
N VAL A 12 -10.83 16.68 5.85
CA VAL A 12 -10.91 15.22 5.65
C VAL A 12 -10.63 14.92 4.18
N GLY A 13 -9.36 14.74 3.83
CA GLY A 13 -8.89 14.31 2.52
C GLY A 13 -8.76 12.80 2.39
N MET A 14 -8.53 12.33 1.16
CA MET A 14 -8.21 10.94 0.87
C MET A 14 -6.78 10.87 0.32
N LEU A 15 -5.93 10.11 0.99
CA LEU A 15 -4.61 9.74 0.48
C LEU A 15 -4.74 8.42 -0.30
N ARG A 16 -4.08 8.32 -1.46
CA ARG A 16 -3.93 7.07 -2.21
C ARG A 16 -2.47 6.80 -2.46
N ILE A 17 -1.99 5.66 -2.02
CA ILE A 17 -0.59 5.24 -2.18
C ILE A 17 -0.56 4.04 -3.13
N TYR A 18 0.09 4.21 -4.28
CA TYR A 18 0.31 3.13 -5.25
C TYR A 18 1.67 2.47 -5.00
N LEU A 19 1.68 1.14 -4.83
CA LEU A 19 2.89 0.36 -4.61
C LEU A 19 2.81 -1.04 -5.23
N LYS A 20 3.93 -1.77 -5.30
CA LYS A 20 3.94 -3.16 -5.79
C LYS A 20 3.70 -4.14 -4.62
N PRO A 21 2.94 -5.23 -4.81
CA PRO A 21 2.77 -6.30 -3.81
C PRO A 21 4.10 -6.88 -3.33
N SER A 22 5.11 -6.86 -4.20
CA SER A 22 6.48 -7.31 -3.89
C SER A 22 7.25 -6.38 -2.94
N ASP A 23 6.76 -5.17 -2.66
CA ASP A 23 7.44 -4.23 -1.78
C ASP A 23 7.35 -4.69 -0.32
N LYS A 24 8.49 -4.69 0.39
CA LYS A 24 8.63 -5.21 1.75
C LYS A 24 9.35 -4.21 2.64
N ILE A 25 9.05 -4.25 3.93
CA ILE A 25 9.81 -3.53 4.95
C ILE A 25 11.04 -4.35 5.36
N GLY A 26 12.21 -3.69 5.33
CA GLY A 26 13.48 -4.26 5.75
C GLY A 26 14.39 -4.70 4.60
N PRO A 27 15.62 -5.15 4.89
CA PRO A 27 16.57 -5.56 3.87
C PRO A 27 16.02 -6.73 3.03
N ARG A 28 16.14 -6.62 1.70
CA ARG A 28 15.58 -7.56 0.69
C ARG A 28 15.93 -9.04 0.92
N ARG A 29 16.93 -9.33 1.76
CA ARG A 29 17.53 -10.65 1.95
C ARG A 29 16.92 -11.49 3.08
N PHE A 30 16.01 -10.94 3.89
CA PHE A 30 15.39 -11.70 4.98
C PHE A 30 14.12 -12.43 4.53
N TRP A 31 14.18 -13.75 4.54
CA TRP A 31 13.01 -14.64 4.52
C TRP A 31 12.16 -14.32 5.76
N GLY A 32 11.14 -13.48 5.59
CA GLY A 32 10.32 -12.96 6.69
C GLY A 32 10.02 -11.46 6.62
N ALA A 33 10.58 -10.73 5.65
CA ALA A 33 10.27 -9.32 5.45
C ALA A 33 8.77 -9.12 5.21
N LYS A 34 8.15 -8.27 6.03
CA LYS A 34 6.70 -8.04 6.03
C LYS A 34 6.30 -7.20 4.80
N PRO A 35 5.17 -7.49 4.13
CA PRO A 35 4.70 -6.68 3.01
C PRO A 35 4.49 -5.23 3.42
N LEU A 36 4.96 -4.28 2.59
CA LEU A 36 4.93 -2.84 2.90
C LEU A 36 3.52 -2.32 3.13
N TYR A 37 2.55 -2.71 2.28
CA TYR A 37 1.16 -2.26 2.42
C TYR A 37 0.54 -2.60 3.78
N ARG A 38 0.91 -3.73 4.39
CA ARG A 38 0.40 -4.16 5.70
C ARG A 38 0.92 -3.27 6.82
N GLU A 39 2.18 -2.85 6.71
CA GLU A 39 2.78 -1.95 7.69
C GLU A 39 2.24 -0.53 7.53
N LEU A 40 1.99 -0.05 6.31
CA LEU A 40 1.29 1.23 6.10
C LEU A 40 -0.07 1.27 6.81
N ILE A 41 -0.89 0.22 6.64
CA ILE A 41 -2.17 0.11 7.35
C ILE A 41 -1.98 0.05 8.87
N ARG A 42 -0.97 -0.69 9.35
CA ARG A 42 -0.69 -0.78 10.79
C ARG A 42 -0.29 0.59 11.37
N THR A 43 0.58 1.32 10.69
CA THR A 43 1.01 2.68 11.10
C THR A 43 -0.18 3.63 11.09
N ALA A 44 -0.97 3.65 10.01
CA ALA A 44 -2.18 4.48 9.94
C ALA A 44 -3.15 4.18 11.10
N LYS A 45 -3.32 2.92 11.46
CA LYS A 45 -4.15 2.52 12.61
C LYS A 45 -3.57 3.01 13.94
N ALA A 46 -2.26 2.95 14.12
CA ALA A 46 -1.57 3.43 15.32
C ALA A 46 -1.65 4.96 15.45
N ASP A 47 -1.64 5.68 14.33
CA ASP A 47 -1.74 7.15 14.27
C ASP A 47 -3.19 7.67 14.41
N GLY A 48 -4.17 6.78 14.59
CA GLY A 48 -5.57 7.16 14.79
C GLY A 48 -6.31 7.55 13.50
N ILE A 49 -5.78 7.19 12.32
CA ILE A 49 -6.49 7.39 11.05
C ILE A 49 -7.79 6.58 11.06
N ILE A 50 -8.88 7.24 10.67
CA ILE A 50 -10.25 6.70 10.73
C ILE A 50 -10.39 5.46 9.84
N ASN A 51 -9.78 5.46 8.65
CA ASN A 51 -9.88 4.38 7.68
C ASN A 51 -8.59 4.24 6.85
N ALA A 52 -8.18 3.00 6.58
CA ALA A 52 -7.09 2.64 5.66
C ALA A 52 -7.38 1.25 5.07
N VAL A 53 -7.33 1.12 3.73
CA VAL A 53 -7.72 -0.12 3.04
C VAL A 53 -6.77 -0.39 1.88
N ALA A 54 -6.25 -1.62 1.79
CA ALA A 54 -5.51 -2.07 0.61
C ALA A 54 -6.47 -2.65 -0.44
N GLN A 55 -6.37 -2.17 -1.68
CA GLN A 55 -7.09 -2.64 -2.85
C GLN A 55 -6.08 -3.19 -3.87
N ASN A 56 -6.21 -4.47 -4.21
CA ASN A 56 -5.40 -5.11 -5.25
C ASN A 56 -5.99 -4.82 -6.62
N THR A 57 -5.15 -4.41 -7.57
CA THR A 57 -5.58 -4.21 -8.96
C THR A 57 -5.60 -5.55 -9.69
N HIS A 58 -6.69 -5.86 -10.40
CA HIS A 58 -6.80 -7.07 -11.22
C HIS A 58 -6.31 -6.85 -12.66
N TYR A 59 -6.28 -5.62 -13.12
CA TYR A 59 -5.87 -5.25 -14.48
C TYR A 59 -5.31 -3.84 -14.48
N GLY A 60 -4.08 -3.64 -14.96
CA GLY A 60 -3.47 -2.31 -14.97
C GLY A 60 -2.01 -2.29 -15.39
N PHE A 61 -1.43 -1.09 -15.42
CA PHE A 61 -0.03 -0.85 -15.70
C PHE A 61 0.49 0.29 -14.80
N SER A 62 1.81 0.34 -14.60
CA SER A 62 2.47 1.38 -13.80
C SER A 62 3.87 1.62 -14.37
N ASN A 63 4.39 2.85 -14.25
CA ASN A 63 5.74 3.22 -14.70
C ASN A 63 6.05 2.85 -16.16
N HIS A 64 5.09 3.05 -17.08
CA HIS A 64 5.23 2.71 -18.52
C HIS A 64 5.46 1.21 -18.82
N GLU A 65 5.27 0.34 -17.83
CA GLU A 65 5.32 -1.11 -18.05
C GLU A 65 4.13 -1.58 -18.91
N PRO A 66 4.21 -2.76 -19.53
CA PRO A 66 3.09 -3.38 -20.20
C PRO A 66 1.88 -3.56 -19.28
N ILE A 67 0.69 -3.60 -19.90
CA ILE A 67 -0.54 -3.96 -19.20
C ILE A 67 -0.39 -5.38 -18.65
N ARG A 68 -0.76 -5.53 -17.38
CA ARG A 68 -0.77 -6.79 -16.64
C ARG A 68 -2.18 -7.11 -16.20
N GLU A 69 -2.48 -8.39 -16.10
CA GLU A 69 -3.74 -8.92 -15.63
C GLU A 69 -3.47 -10.00 -14.60
N ASN A 70 -4.29 -10.03 -13.55
CA ASN A 70 -4.22 -11.04 -12.51
C ASN A 70 -4.92 -12.29 -13.06
N GLY A 71 -4.14 -13.30 -13.43
CA GLY A 71 -4.69 -14.59 -13.85
C GLY A 71 -5.51 -15.24 -12.73
N SER A 72 -6.45 -16.10 -13.08
CA SER A 72 -7.35 -16.77 -12.13
C SER A 72 -6.64 -17.71 -11.13
N GLU A 73 -5.37 -18.06 -11.37
CA GLU A 73 -4.65 -19.07 -10.59
C GLU A 73 -3.42 -18.55 -9.82
N ILE A 74 -2.79 -17.46 -10.27
CA ILE A 74 -1.57 -16.91 -9.66
C ILE A 74 -1.68 -15.39 -9.59
N ALA A 75 -1.53 -14.83 -8.40
CA ALA A 75 -1.50 -13.39 -8.22
C ALA A 75 -0.19 -12.81 -8.81
N ASP A 76 -0.26 -11.85 -9.74
CA ASP A 76 0.91 -11.15 -10.29
C ASP A 76 1.48 -10.22 -9.20
N PRO A 77 2.70 -10.48 -8.70
CA PRO A 77 3.31 -9.70 -7.62
C PRO A 77 3.72 -8.27 -8.05
N HIS A 78 3.58 -7.92 -9.33
CA HIS A 78 3.87 -6.60 -9.88
C HIS A 78 2.62 -5.76 -10.15
N LEU A 79 1.42 -6.33 -10.04
CA LEU A 79 0.17 -5.57 -10.16
C LEU A 79 0.01 -4.61 -9.00
N THR A 80 -0.18 -3.34 -9.29
CA THR A 80 -0.22 -2.27 -8.29
C THR A 80 -1.29 -2.51 -7.21
N ILE A 81 -0.93 -2.25 -5.96
CA ILE A 81 -1.85 -2.11 -4.82
C ILE A 81 -2.08 -0.63 -4.58
N CYS A 82 -3.32 -0.23 -4.35
CA CYS A 82 -3.68 1.08 -3.81
C CYS A 82 -3.98 0.94 -2.31
N VAL A 83 -3.31 1.71 -1.47
CA VAL A 83 -3.57 1.82 -0.02
C VAL A 83 -4.14 3.19 0.30
#